data_AF-A0A4R0E2L9-F1
#
_entry.id   AF-A0A4R0E2L9-F1
#
_cell.length_a   1.000
_cell.length_b   1.000
_cell.length_c   1.000
_cell.angle_alpha   90.00
_cell.angle_beta   90.00
_cell.angle_gamma   90.00
#
_symmetry.space_group_name_H-M   'P 1'
#
loop_
_entity.id
_entity.type
_entity.pdbx_description
1 polymer ?
#
loop_
_entity_poly.entity_id
_entity_poly.type
_entity_poly.pdbx_seq_one_letter_code
_entity_poly.pdbx_strand_id
1 'polypeptide(L)'
;MNQQQNIAAHISKVPQITALFWVTKIFATTFGETGGDAVSMSLNLGYLISTFIFAAVFITLLFFQISAKTYRPYLYWLTIIASTTVGTTLADFVDRSLGIGYVGGSSILLGLVCLSLLSWYKVEGSISPHTVNYPRAEIFYWITITFSQTLGTALGDWSADTMGLGYSGGIILFVGLILLILVLYLYTHVSRTLLFWSAFVLTRPLGAVVGDFLDKPIASGGLDLSRFTASAVIFIAILLCIYLSNSVTSKPVLKK
;
A
#
# COMPACT_ATOMS: atom_id res chain seq x y z
N MET A 1 -10.36 -19.57 22.75
CA MET A 1 -9.86 -18.88 21.54
C MET A 1 -9.81 -17.35 21.65
N ASN A 2 -10.70 -16.67 22.39
CA ASN A 2 -10.71 -15.19 22.48
C ASN A 2 -9.55 -14.53 23.29
N GLN A 3 -8.97 -15.20 24.29
CA GLN A 3 -7.91 -14.58 25.11
C GLN A 3 -6.55 -14.48 24.40
N GLN A 4 -6.14 -15.48 23.62
CA GLN A 4 -4.89 -15.43 22.85
C GLN A 4 -4.93 -14.41 21.71
N GLN A 5 -6.08 -14.21 21.06
CA GLN A 5 -6.26 -13.15 20.05
C GLN A 5 -6.17 -11.75 20.66
N ASN A 6 -6.71 -11.55 21.87
CA ASN A 6 -6.62 -10.27 22.58
C ASN A 6 -5.18 -9.96 23.05
N ILE A 7 -4.42 -10.95 23.51
CA ILE A 7 -3.02 -10.75 23.91
C ILE A 7 -2.13 -10.46 22.70
N ALA A 8 -2.31 -11.17 21.58
CA ALA A 8 -1.58 -10.92 20.35
C ALA A 8 -1.86 -9.53 19.77
N ALA A 9 -3.11 -9.06 19.86
CA ALA A 9 -3.50 -7.71 19.44
C ALA A 9 -2.82 -6.59 20.26
N HIS A 10 -2.39 -6.87 21.50
CA HIS A 10 -1.67 -5.91 22.35
C HIS A 10 -0.15 -5.89 22.12
N ILE A 11 0.42 -6.85 21.38
CA ILE A 11 1.87 -6.98 21.14
C ILE A 11 2.26 -6.69 19.67
N SER A 12 1.28 -6.66 18.75
CA SER A 12 1.54 -6.36 17.34
C SER A 12 1.94 -4.89 17.13
N LYS A 13 2.93 -4.65 16.26
CA LYS A 13 3.32 -3.29 15.82
C LYS A 13 2.56 -2.83 14.56
N VAL A 14 1.50 -3.52 14.19
CA VAL A 14 0.67 -3.27 13.00
C VAL A 14 -0.74 -2.87 13.45
N PRO A 15 -1.43 -1.93 12.76
CA PRO A 15 -2.81 -1.57 13.08
C PRO A 15 -3.76 -2.76 13.08
N GLN A 16 -4.83 -2.64 13.86
CA GLN A 16 -6.00 -3.51 13.72
C GLN A 16 -6.61 -3.34 12.33
N ILE A 17 -6.94 -4.47 11.69
CA ILE A 17 -7.52 -4.51 10.35
C ILE A 17 -9.02 -4.19 10.45
N THR A 18 -9.35 -2.91 10.48
CA THR A 18 -10.71 -2.38 10.51
C THR A 18 -11.11 -1.84 9.13
N ALA A 19 -12.38 -1.41 8.96
CA ALA A 19 -12.78 -0.69 7.75
C ALA A 19 -11.94 0.59 7.55
N LEU A 20 -11.63 1.31 8.63
CA LEU A 20 -10.82 2.52 8.59
C LEU A 20 -9.36 2.24 8.20
N PHE A 21 -8.82 1.07 8.54
CA PHE A 21 -7.51 0.61 8.04
C PHE A 21 -7.52 0.53 6.51
N TRP A 22 -8.54 -0.09 5.91
CA TRP A 22 -8.63 -0.23 4.45
C TRP A 22 -8.81 1.12 3.75
N VAL A 23 -9.65 2.01 4.30
CA VAL A 23 -9.81 3.38 3.78
C VAL A 23 -8.48 4.15 3.85
N THR A 24 -7.79 4.12 4.99
CA THR A 24 -6.50 4.78 5.15
C THR A 24 -5.46 4.22 4.18
N LYS A 25 -5.48 2.89 3.95
CA LYS A 25 -4.57 2.24 3.00
C LYS A 25 -4.84 2.66 1.56
N ILE A 26 -6.10 2.76 1.14
CA ILE A 26 -6.46 3.26 -0.20
C ILE A 26 -5.99 4.70 -0.37
N PHE A 27 -6.22 5.57 0.61
CA PHE A 27 -5.69 6.93 0.54
C PHE A 27 -4.16 6.96 0.51
N ALA A 28 -3.48 6.12 1.29
CA ALA A 28 -2.02 6.04 1.26
C ALA A 28 -1.49 5.56 -0.10
N THR A 29 -2.15 4.60 -0.76
CA THR A 29 -1.74 4.17 -2.10
C THR A 29 -2.03 5.25 -3.15
N THR A 30 -3.17 5.94 -3.10
CA THR A 30 -3.44 7.08 -3.99
C THR A 30 -2.46 8.24 -3.78
N PHE A 31 -2.10 8.52 -2.52
CA PHE A 31 -1.04 9.49 -2.21
C PHE A 31 0.30 9.05 -2.79
N GLY A 32 0.62 7.76 -2.69
CA GLY A 32 1.85 7.20 -3.25
C GLY A 32 2.03 7.53 -4.73
N GLU A 33 0.94 7.45 -5.49
CA GLU A 33 0.92 7.79 -6.91
C GLU A 33 1.14 9.29 -7.15
N THR A 34 0.18 10.10 -6.69
CA THR A 34 0.17 11.55 -6.92
C THR A 34 1.41 12.23 -6.34
N GLY A 35 1.90 11.77 -5.19
CA GLY A 35 3.08 12.30 -4.52
C GLY A 35 4.38 11.86 -5.20
N GLY A 36 4.41 10.63 -5.72
CA GLY A 36 5.49 10.14 -6.58
C GLY A 36 5.64 11.02 -7.81
N ASP A 37 4.53 11.24 -8.51
CA ASP A 37 4.44 12.05 -9.73
C ASP A 37 4.63 13.56 -9.51
N ALA A 38 4.26 14.08 -8.34
CA ALA A 38 4.56 15.44 -7.96
C ALA A 38 6.09 15.68 -8.01
N VAL A 39 6.87 14.75 -7.47
CA VAL A 39 8.33 14.87 -7.39
C VAL A 39 9.02 14.44 -8.69
N SER A 40 8.57 13.35 -9.32
CA SER A 40 9.21 12.82 -10.52
C SER A 40 8.88 13.64 -11.77
N MET A 41 7.61 13.97 -11.98
CA MET A 41 7.13 14.64 -13.19
C MET A 41 7.03 16.15 -13.01
N SER A 42 6.42 16.64 -11.93
CA SER A 42 6.14 18.09 -11.81
C SER A 42 7.37 18.91 -11.45
N LEU A 43 8.30 18.34 -10.67
CA LEU A 43 9.61 18.95 -10.43
C LEU A 43 10.65 18.60 -11.51
N ASN A 44 10.28 17.79 -12.52
CA ASN A 44 11.15 17.31 -13.58
C ASN A 44 12.45 16.65 -13.08
N LEU A 45 12.42 16.00 -11.90
CA LEU A 45 13.58 15.27 -11.36
C LEU A 45 13.75 13.89 -12.01
N GLY A 46 12.69 13.37 -12.65
CA GLY A 46 12.65 12.03 -13.22
C GLY A 46 12.50 10.95 -12.15
N TYR A 47 12.17 9.74 -12.62
CA TYR A 47 11.81 8.62 -11.74
C TYR A 47 12.98 8.10 -10.90
N LEU A 48 14.20 8.07 -11.45
CA LEU A 48 15.37 7.54 -10.73
C LEU A 48 15.78 8.40 -9.53
N ILE A 49 15.94 9.71 -9.73
CA ILE A 49 16.32 10.64 -8.65
C ILE A 49 15.23 10.67 -7.58
N SER A 50 13.96 10.72 -8.00
CA SER A 50 12.81 10.69 -7.08
C SER A 50 12.78 9.40 -6.26
N THR A 51 13.10 8.26 -6.88
CA THR A 51 13.22 6.97 -6.18
C THR A 51 14.29 7.03 -5.09
N PHE A 52 15.47 7.59 -5.35
CA PHE A 52 16.50 7.72 -4.32
C PHE A 52 16.08 8.65 -3.17
N ILE A 53 15.42 9.77 -3.47
CA ILE A 53 14.89 10.70 -2.45
C ILE A 53 13.88 9.97 -1.56
N PHE A 54 12.87 9.33 -2.16
CA PHE A 54 11.87 8.60 -1.40
C PHE A 54 12.44 7.38 -0.67
N ALA A 55 13.44 6.70 -1.26
CA ALA A 55 14.09 5.55 -0.62
C ALA A 55 14.84 5.99 0.65
N ALA A 56 15.53 7.13 0.64
CA ALA A 56 16.17 7.67 1.83
C ALA A 56 15.16 7.98 2.95
N VAL A 57 14.01 8.59 2.60
CA VAL A 57 12.92 8.85 3.55
C VAL A 57 12.32 7.54 4.07
N PHE A 58 12.05 6.59 3.19
CA PHE A 58 11.48 5.28 3.54
C PHE A 58 12.42 4.49 4.47
N ILE A 59 13.70 4.38 4.15
CA ILE A 59 14.69 3.68 4.97
C ILE A 59 14.79 4.31 6.37
N THR A 60 14.75 5.64 6.45
CA THR A 60 14.77 6.36 7.73
C THR A 60 13.54 6.02 8.57
N LEU A 61 12.34 6.11 8.00
CA LEU A 61 11.09 5.77 8.70
C LEU A 61 11.00 4.29 9.06
N LEU A 62 11.47 3.41 8.18
CA LEU A 62 11.54 1.97 8.40
C LEU A 62 12.46 1.61 9.55
N PHE A 63 13.62 2.27 9.64
CA PHE A 63 14.55 2.08 10.77
C PHE A 63 13.88 2.42 12.10
N PHE A 64 13.19 3.57 12.17
CA PHE A 64 12.45 3.95 13.38
C PHE A 64 11.28 3.01 13.67
N GLN A 65 10.57 2.54 12.63
CA GLN A 65 9.45 1.61 12.77
C GLN A 65 9.90 0.27 13.35
N ILE A 66 11.00 -0.31 12.84
CA ILE A 66 11.56 -1.56 13.35
C ILE A 66 12.09 -1.39 14.78
N SER A 67 12.71 -0.23 15.06
CA SER A 67 13.26 0.08 16.37
C SER A 67 12.19 0.38 17.44
N ALA A 68 10.98 0.78 17.04
CA ALA A 68 9.89 1.08 17.96
C ALA A 68 9.47 -0.19 18.72
N LYS A 69 9.31 -0.13 20.04
CA LYS A 69 8.91 -1.29 20.86
C LYS A 69 7.41 -1.56 20.88
N THR A 70 6.61 -0.56 20.50
CA THR A 70 5.14 -0.61 20.52
C THR A 70 4.59 -0.01 19.24
N TYR A 71 3.33 -0.31 18.93
CA TYR A 71 2.64 0.28 17.78
C TYR A 71 2.59 1.80 17.90
N ARG A 72 3.14 2.48 16.88
CA ARG A 72 3.09 3.94 16.73
C ARG A 72 2.31 4.26 15.44
N PRO A 73 1.03 4.67 15.54
CA PRO A 73 0.15 4.80 14.38
C PRO A 73 0.70 5.68 13.26
N TYR A 74 1.14 6.90 13.61
CA TYR A 74 1.69 7.84 12.63
C TYR A 74 2.97 7.31 11.98
N LEU A 75 3.87 6.70 12.76
CA LEU A 75 5.11 6.15 12.22
C LEU A 75 4.82 5.04 11.21
N TYR A 76 3.94 4.08 11.56
CA TYR A 76 3.54 3.01 10.66
C TYR A 76 2.96 3.53 9.35
N TRP A 77 2.01 4.47 9.43
CA TRP A 77 1.33 4.99 8.24
C TRP A 77 2.25 5.88 7.39
N LEU A 78 3.15 6.66 8.00
CA LEU A 78 4.17 7.39 7.26
C LEU A 78 5.14 6.44 6.55
N THR A 79 5.53 5.33 7.19
CA THR A 79 6.35 4.30 6.54
C THR A 79 5.61 3.64 5.36
N ILE A 80 4.30 3.39 5.50
CA ILE A 80 3.47 2.90 4.38
C ILE A 80 3.44 3.92 3.24
N ILE A 81 3.19 5.20 3.53
CA ILE A 81 3.18 6.29 2.54
C ILE A 81 4.52 6.35 1.80
N ALA A 82 5.63 6.35 2.53
CA ALA A 82 6.96 6.39 1.95
C ALA A 82 7.24 5.13 1.09
N SER A 83 6.81 3.95 1.54
CA SER A 83 6.93 2.73 0.73
C SER A 83 6.12 2.81 -0.56
N THR A 84 4.94 3.44 -0.53
CA THR A 84 4.09 3.58 -1.71
C THR A 84 4.68 4.55 -2.71
N THR A 85 5.24 5.69 -2.28
CA THR A 85 5.90 6.64 -3.18
C THR A 85 7.17 6.06 -3.81
N VAL A 86 7.98 5.32 -3.04
CA VAL A 86 9.11 4.55 -3.59
C VAL A 86 8.62 3.53 -4.61
N GLY A 87 7.55 2.80 -4.27
CA GLY A 87 6.94 1.81 -5.14
C GLY A 87 6.50 2.38 -6.48
N THR A 88 5.86 3.55 -6.48
CA THR A 88 5.49 4.31 -7.68
C THR A 88 6.70 4.60 -8.56
N THR A 89 7.62 5.40 -8.04
CA THR A 89 8.71 5.92 -8.86
C THR A 89 9.67 4.82 -9.33
N LEU A 90 9.81 3.75 -8.55
CA LEU A 90 10.60 2.59 -8.95
C LEU A 90 9.91 1.78 -10.06
N ALA A 91 8.59 1.58 -9.97
CA ALA A 91 7.83 0.89 -11.02
C ALA A 91 7.92 1.66 -12.33
N ASP A 92 7.62 2.96 -12.31
CA ASP A 92 7.73 3.83 -13.48
C ASP A 92 9.14 3.85 -14.08
N PHE A 93 10.17 3.87 -13.23
CA PHE A 93 11.54 3.80 -13.70
C PHE A 93 11.81 2.49 -14.45
N VAL A 94 11.40 1.35 -13.89
CA VAL A 94 11.61 0.03 -14.48
C VAL A 94 10.80 -0.14 -15.77
N ASP A 95 9.52 0.20 -15.74
CA ASP A 95 8.60 -0.06 -16.83
C ASP A 95 8.77 0.94 -17.98
N ARG A 96 8.89 2.23 -17.65
CA ARG A 96 8.92 3.32 -18.63
C ARG A 96 10.34 3.75 -19.00
N SER A 97 11.23 3.93 -18.01
CA SER A 97 12.58 4.48 -18.27
C SER A 97 13.60 3.43 -18.70
N LEU A 98 13.59 2.24 -18.09
CA LEU A 98 14.42 1.11 -18.50
C LEU A 98 13.84 0.35 -19.69
N GLY A 99 12.56 0.58 -20.02
CA GLY A 99 11.89 -0.03 -21.17
C GLY A 99 11.60 -1.52 -21.02
N ILE A 100 11.55 -2.03 -19.78
CA ILE A 100 11.17 -3.43 -19.50
C ILE A 100 9.68 -3.66 -19.82
N GLY A 101 8.88 -2.59 -19.73
CA GLY A 101 7.44 -2.61 -19.99
C GLY A 101 6.64 -3.29 -18.89
N TYR A 102 5.37 -2.89 -18.76
CA TYR A 102 4.57 -3.28 -17.60
C TYR A 102 4.37 -4.79 -17.42
N VAL A 103 4.30 -5.58 -18.51
CA VAL A 103 4.18 -7.04 -18.41
C VAL A 103 5.46 -7.65 -17.81
N GLY A 104 6.62 -7.17 -18.24
CA GLY A 104 7.92 -7.62 -17.74
C GLY A 104 8.11 -7.24 -16.27
N GLY A 105 7.90 -5.95 -15.94
CA GLY A 105 8.03 -5.45 -14.58
C GLY A 105 7.05 -6.12 -13.62
N SER A 106 5.76 -6.20 -13.99
CA SER A 106 4.74 -6.87 -13.19
C SER A 106 5.05 -8.35 -12.95
N SER A 107 5.57 -9.07 -13.96
CA SER A 107 5.92 -10.49 -13.81
C SER A 107 7.07 -10.70 -12.83
N ILE A 108 8.11 -9.88 -12.92
CA ILE A 108 9.26 -9.91 -11.99
C ILE A 108 8.81 -9.59 -10.58
N LEU A 109 8.02 -8.51 -10.42
CA LEU A 109 7.55 -8.04 -9.12
C LEU A 109 6.58 -9.03 -8.47
N LEU A 110 5.71 -9.68 -9.26
CA LEU A 110 4.86 -10.78 -8.77
C LEU A 110 5.71 -11.95 -8.27
N GLY A 111 6.75 -12.32 -9.02
CA GLY A 111 7.74 -13.31 -8.58
C GLY A 111 8.37 -12.93 -7.24
N LEU A 112 8.80 -11.68 -7.08
CA LEU A 112 9.41 -11.17 -5.85
C LEU A 112 8.44 -11.16 -4.66
N VAL A 113 7.17 -10.79 -4.86
CA VAL A 113 6.12 -10.87 -3.82
C VAL A 113 5.88 -12.32 -3.40
N CYS A 114 5.75 -13.24 -4.36
CA CYS A 114 5.57 -14.66 -4.06
C CYS A 114 6.79 -15.22 -3.32
N LEU A 115 8.00 -14.89 -3.77
CA LEU A 115 9.25 -15.31 -3.11
C LEU A 115 9.39 -14.74 -1.71
N SER A 116 9.00 -13.49 -1.47
CA SER A 116 9.05 -12.90 -0.13
C SER A 116 8.06 -13.56 0.83
N LEU A 117 6.82 -13.81 0.37
CA LEU A 117 5.81 -14.52 1.16
C LEU A 117 6.22 -15.98 1.45
N LEU A 118 6.74 -16.70 0.46
CA LEU A 118 7.20 -18.08 0.63
C LEU A 118 8.41 -18.16 1.56
N SER A 119 9.38 -17.26 1.41
CA SER A 119 10.55 -17.17 2.29
C SER A 119 10.13 -16.86 3.71
N TRP A 120 9.20 -15.91 3.90
CA TRP A 120 8.65 -15.58 5.20
C TRP A 120 7.94 -16.78 5.84
N TYR A 121 7.06 -17.46 5.09
CA TYR A 121 6.36 -18.64 5.59
C TYR A 121 7.34 -19.76 6.00
N LYS A 122 8.39 -20.00 5.22
CA LYS A 122 9.41 -21.02 5.54
C LYS A 122 10.21 -20.69 6.80
N VAL A 123 10.49 -19.42 7.05
CA VAL A 123 11.33 -18.99 8.19
C VAL A 123 10.51 -18.83 9.47
N GLU A 124 9.32 -18.24 9.40
CA GLU A 124 8.52 -17.91 10.59
C GLU A 124 7.31 -18.85 10.80
N GLY A 125 7.03 -19.74 9.86
CA GLY A 125 5.89 -20.67 9.90
C GLY A 125 4.52 -20.01 9.69
N SER A 126 4.47 -18.67 9.56
CA SER A 126 3.25 -17.89 9.36
C SER A 126 3.56 -16.56 8.68
N ILE A 127 2.72 -16.19 7.71
CA ILE A 127 2.73 -14.87 7.04
C ILE A 127 1.61 -13.96 7.58
N SER A 128 1.10 -14.26 8.77
CA SER A 128 0.03 -13.49 9.38
C SER A 128 0.55 -12.09 9.76
N PRO A 129 -0.15 -11.01 9.37
CA PRO A 129 0.21 -9.66 9.81
C PRO A 129 0.09 -9.51 11.35
N HIS A 130 -0.71 -10.36 12.01
CA HIS A 130 -0.89 -10.31 13.47
C HIS A 130 0.32 -10.85 14.25
N THR A 131 1.20 -11.61 13.61
CA THR A 131 2.40 -12.18 14.24
C THR A 131 3.66 -11.34 14.02
N VAL A 132 3.51 -10.14 13.45
CA VAL A 132 4.62 -9.21 13.22
C VAL A 132 4.93 -8.45 14.51
N ASN A 133 5.82 -9.01 15.33
CA ASN A 133 6.18 -8.48 16.65
C ASN A 133 7.69 -8.51 17.00
N TYR A 134 8.56 -9.00 16.10
CA TYR A 134 10.02 -8.95 16.26
C TYR A 134 10.71 -8.56 14.94
N PRO A 135 11.97 -8.07 14.98
CA PRO A 135 12.61 -7.42 13.84
C PRO A 135 12.67 -8.25 12.55
N ARG A 136 12.92 -9.56 12.67
CA ARG A 136 13.01 -10.45 11.50
C ARG A 136 11.68 -10.60 10.75
N ALA A 137 10.58 -10.80 11.47
CA ALA A 137 9.25 -10.82 10.86
C ALA A 137 8.86 -9.45 10.28
N GLU A 138 9.28 -8.35 10.91
CA GLU A 138 9.09 -7.00 10.38
C GLU A 138 9.82 -6.79 9.05
N ILE A 139 11.05 -7.28 8.93
CA ILE A 139 11.80 -7.19 7.66
C ILE A 139 11.05 -7.91 6.54
N PHE A 140 10.59 -9.14 6.76
CA PHE A 140 9.79 -9.86 5.75
C PHE A 140 8.49 -9.12 5.38
N TYR A 141 7.82 -8.57 6.39
CA TYR A 141 6.61 -7.79 6.21
C TYR A 141 6.87 -6.57 5.33
N TRP A 142 7.89 -5.76 5.64
CA TRP A 142 8.21 -4.54 4.89
C TRP A 142 8.77 -4.80 3.49
N ILE A 143 9.55 -5.88 3.31
CA ILE A 143 9.98 -6.32 1.97
C ILE A 143 8.77 -6.69 1.12
N THR A 144 7.86 -7.51 1.66
CA THR A 144 6.64 -7.93 0.95
C THR A 144 5.76 -6.74 0.60
N ILE A 145 5.60 -5.80 1.53
CA ILE A 145 4.89 -4.54 1.28
C ILE A 145 5.53 -3.76 0.16
N THR A 146 6.85 -3.60 0.16
CA THR A 146 7.56 -2.79 -0.84
C THR A 146 7.39 -3.38 -2.23
N PHE A 147 7.64 -4.68 -2.41
CA PHE A 147 7.41 -5.34 -3.69
C PHE A 147 5.95 -5.31 -4.12
N SER A 148 5.02 -5.44 -3.17
CA SER A 148 3.59 -5.30 -3.44
C SER A 148 3.21 -3.88 -3.87
N GLN A 149 3.84 -2.84 -3.32
CA GLN A 149 3.56 -1.47 -3.74
C GLN A 149 4.07 -1.22 -5.16
N THR A 150 5.27 -1.68 -5.49
CA THR A 150 5.83 -1.54 -6.84
C THR A 150 5.02 -2.34 -7.86
N LEU A 151 4.67 -3.60 -7.52
CA LEU A 151 3.83 -4.45 -8.37
C LEU A 151 2.50 -3.78 -8.68
N GLY A 152 1.86 -3.21 -7.67
CA GLY A 152 0.55 -2.62 -7.84
C GLY A 152 0.56 -1.37 -8.71
N THR A 153 1.62 -0.54 -8.69
CA THR A 153 1.75 0.56 -9.66
C THR A 153 1.77 -0.01 -11.09
N ALA A 154 2.69 -0.94 -11.35
CA ALA A 154 2.86 -1.56 -12.67
C ALA A 154 1.56 -2.21 -13.18
N LEU A 155 0.82 -2.90 -12.31
CA LEU A 155 -0.48 -3.51 -12.65
C LEU A 155 -1.59 -2.47 -12.88
N GLY A 156 -1.58 -1.37 -12.12
CA GLY A 156 -2.53 -0.28 -12.29
C GLY A 156 -2.36 0.35 -13.67
N ASP A 157 -1.15 0.78 -13.97
CA ASP A 157 -0.78 1.41 -15.24
C ASP A 157 -0.97 0.46 -16.41
N TRP A 158 -0.57 -0.81 -16.26
CA TRP A 158 -0.83 -1.83 -17.27
C TRP A 158 -2.30 -1.94 -17.61
N SER A 159 -3.18 -1.92 -16.61
CA SER A 159 -4.62 -2.03 -16.81
C SER A 159 -5.21 -0.81 -17.51
N ALA A 160 -4.72 0.39 -17.19
CA ALA A 160 -5.19 1.63 -17.77
C ALA A 160 -4.66 1.83 -19.20
N ASP A 161 -3.34 1.68 -19.38
CA ASP A 161 -2.63 2.02 -20.61
C ASP A 161 -2.60 0.86 -21.60
N THR A 162 -1.98 -0.27 -21.22
CA THR A 162 -1.67 -1.36 -22.16
C THR A 162 -2.89 -2.23 -22.46
N MET A 163 -3.68 -2.53 -21.44
CA MET A 163 -4.95 -3.25 -21.61
C MET A 163 -6.05 -2.33 -22.17
N GLY A 164 -5.86 -1.01 -22.12
CA GLY A 164 -6.74 -0.02 -22.71
C GLY A 164 -8.07 0.17 -21.97
N LEU A 165 -8.15 -0.18 -20.67
CA LEU A 165 -9.35 0.10 -19.89
C LEU A 165 -9.53 1.59 -19.57
N GLY A 166 -8.45 2.37 -19.66
CA GLY A 166 -8.37 3.71 -19.08
C GLY A 166 -8.53 3.70 -17.56
N TYR A 167 -8.46 4.88 -16.94
CA TYR A 167 -8.50 4.96 -15.49
C TYR A 167 -9.84 4.55 -14.88
N SER A 168 -10.96 4.98 -15.45
CA SER A 168 -12.29 4.58 -14.98
C SER A 168 -12.52 3.07 -15.04
N GLY A 169 -12.08 2.43 -16.14
CA GLY A 169 -12.19 0.98 -16.28
C GLY A 169 -11.29 0.22 -15.31
N GLY A 170 -10.07 0.70 -15.09
CA GLY A 170 -9.16 0.16 -14.06
C GLY A 170 -9.73 0.29 -12.64
N ILE A 171 -10.36 1.43 -12.29
CA ILE A 171 -11.04 1.62 -11.00
C ILE A 171 -12.14 0.57 -10.83
N ILE A 172 -13.01 0.39 -11.83
CA ILE A 172 -14.10 -0.61 -11.78
C ILE A 172 -13.52 -2.02 -11.59
N LEU A 173 -12.45 -2.37 -12.31
CA LEU A 173 -11.79 -3.66 -12.20
C LEU A 173 -11.29 -3.92 -10.77
N PHE A 174 -10.46 -3.02 -10.22
CA PHE A 174 -9.85 -3.27 -8.91
C PHE A 174 -10.84 -3.13 -7.75
N VAL A 175 -11.81 -2.23 -7.83
CA VAL A 175 -12.93 -2.18 -6.86
C VAL A 175 -13.72 -3.49 -6.92
N GLY A 176 -14.04 -3.99 -8.11
CA GLY A 176 -14.73 -5.27 -8.28
C GLY A 176 -13.97 -6.45 -7.67
N LEU A 177 -12.66 -6.53 -7.88
CA LEU A 177 -11.81 -7.57 -7.29
C LEU A 177 -11.73 -7.47 -5.76
N ILE A 178 -11.63 -6.25 -5.21
CA ILE A 178 -11.63 -6.04 -3.75
C ILE A 178 -13.00 -6.41 -3.15
N LEU A 179 -14.11 -6.06 -3.81
CA LEU A 179 -15.46 -6.46 -3.41
C LEU A 179 -15.64 -7.98 -3.48
N LEU A 180 -15.08 -8.64 -4.49
CA LEU A 180 -15.06 -10.10 -4.56
C LEU A 180 -14.33 -10.70 -3.36
N ILE A 181 -13.18 -10.14 -2.95
CA ILE A 181 -12.47 -10.58 -1.75
C ILE A 181 -13.31 -10.34 -0.48
N LEU A 182 -14.03 -9.22 -0.40
CA LEU A 182 -14.96 -8.96 0.70
C LEU A 182 -16.09 -10.00 0.74
N VAL A 183 -16.67 -10.36 -0.41
CA VAL A 183 -17.68 -11.43 -0.50
C VAL A 183 -17.09 -12.76 -0.04
N LEU A 184 -15.90 -13.14 -0.54
CA LEU A 184 -15.22 -14.35 -0.08
C LEU A 184 -14.95 -14.31 1.43
N TYR A 185 -14.58 -13.15 1.97
CA TYR A 185 -14.39 -12.97 3.41
C TYR A 185 -15.69 -13.21 4.21
N LEU A 186 -16.82 -12.69 3.74
CA LEU A 186 -18.09 -12.79 4.46
C LEU A 186 -18.75 -14.17 4.33
N TYR A 187 -18.62 -14.84 3.18
CA TYR A 187 -19.42 -16.03 2.85
C TYR A 187 -18.64 -17.33 2.74
N THR A 188 -17.30 -17.31 2.86
CA THR A 188 -16.49 -18.53 2.73
C THR A 188 -15.52 -18.74 3.89
N HIS A 189 -14.96 -19.95 3.97
CA HIS A 189 -13.93 -20.35 4.93
C HIS A 189 -12.50 -20.25 4.36
N VAL A 190 -12.30 -19.48 3.28
CA VAL A 190 -10.96 -19.23 2.73
C VAL A 190 -10.07 -18.58 3.79
N SER A 191 -8.77 -18.93 3.78
CA SER A 191 -7.78 -18.43 4.73
C SER A 191 -7.83 -16.90 4.85
N ARG A 192 -8.04 -16.41 6.08
CA ARG A 192 -8.09 -14.97 6.37
C ARG A 192 -6.79 -14.26 6.02
N THR A 193 -5.66 -14.94 6.20
CA THR A 193 -4.34 -14.43 5.84
C THR A 193 -4.18 -14.28 4.34
N LEU A 194 -4.69 -15.24 3.56
CA LEU A 194 -4.66 -15.17 2.10
C LEU A 194 -5.53 -14.03 1.59
N LEU A 195 -6.78 -13.93 2.07
CA LEU A 195 -7.68 -12.83 1.72
C LEU A 195 -7.10 -11.46 2.08
N PHE A 196 -6.42 -11.35 3.24
CA PHE A 196 -5.72 -10.14 3.63
C PHE A 196 -4.64 -9.75 2.62
N TRP A 197 -3.73 -10.67 2.27
CA TRP A 197 -2.65 -10.36 1.32
C TRP A 197 -3.20 -10.06 -0.08
N SER A 198 -4.21 -10.78 -0.54
CA SER A 198 -4.86 -10.50 -1.81
C SER A 198 -5.49 -9.09 -1.83
N ALA A 199 -6.25 -8.72 -0.80
CA ALA A 199 -6.81 -7.37 -0.70
C ALA A 199 -5.72 -6.31 -0.57
N PHE A 200 -4.70 -6.56 0.24
CA PHE A 200 -3.57 -5.65 0.44
C PHE A 200 -2.85 -5.37 -0.88
N VAL A 201 -2.53 -6.42 -1.64
CA VAL A 201 -1.90 -6.29 -2.96
C VAL A 201 -2.79 -5.52 -3.93
N LEU A 202 -4.10 -5.80 -3.97
CA LEU A 202 -5.06 -5.16 -4.90
C LEU A 202 -5.43 -3.71 -4.54
N THR A 203 -5.26 -3.28 -3.29
CA THR A 203 -5.46 -1.86 -2.94
C THR A 203 -4.41 -0.94 -3.55
N ARG A 204 -3.24 -1.46 -3.93
CA ARG A 204 -2.21 -0.67 -4.59
C ARG A 204 -2.56 -0.31 -6.03
N PRO A 205 -2.87 -1.25 -6.95
CA PRO A 205 -3.25 -0.88 -8.30
C PRO A 205 -4.53 -0.04 -8.33
N LEU A 206 -5.48 -0.27 -7.42
CA LEU A 206 -6.59 0.68 -7.23
C LEU A 206 -6.08 2.10 -6.92
N GLY A 207 -5.15 2.22 -5.97
CA GLY A 207 -4.58 3.52 -5.60
C GLY A 207 -3.83 4.20 -6.75
N ALA A 208 -3.07 3.44 -7.54
CA ALA A 208 -2.35 3.94 -8.71
C ALA A 208 -3.34 4.49 -9.76
N VAL A 209 -4.33 3.67 -10.16
CA VAL A 209 -5.32 4.10 -11.16
C VAL A 209 -6.16 5.28 -10.67
N VAL A 210 -6.53 5.33 -9.37
CA VAL A 210 -7.22 6.50 -8.81
C VAL A 210 -6.30 7.72 -8.78
N GLY A 211 -5.03 7.56 -8.44
CA GLY A 211 -4.06 8.64 -8.40
C GLY A 211 -3.88 9.27 -9.78
N ASP A 212 -3.65 8.43 -10.78
CA ASP A 212 -3.56 8.83 -12.18
C ASP A 212 -4.86 9.45 -12.68
N PHE A 213 -6.01 8.89 -12.31
CA PHE A 213 -7.30 9.51 -12.65
C PHE A 213 -7.41 10.94 -12.12
N LEU A 214 -6.89 11.23 -10.93
CA LEU A 214 -6.94 12.57 -10.35
C LEU A 214 -5.99 13.53 -11.07
N ASP A 215 -4.78 13.11 -11.43
CA ASP A 215 -3.71 14.03 -11.79
C ASP A 215 -3.37 14.10 -13.30
N LYS A 216 -3.70 13.08 -14.09
CA LYS A 216 -3.34 13.03 -15.51
C LYS A 216 -4.24 13.95 -16.34
N PRO A 217 -3.77 14.41 -17.51
CA PRO A 217 -4.56 15.30 -18.37
C PRO A 217 -5.91 14.70 -18.79
N ILE A 218 -6.89 15.58 -19.00
CA ILE A 218 -8.23 15.21 -19.50
C ILE A 218 -8.14 14.45 -20.83
N ALA A 219 -7.20 14.82 -21.70
CA ALA A 219 -6.98 14.14 -22.98
C ALA A 219 -6.57 12.67 -22.84
N SER A 220 -6.00 12.29 -21.68
CA SER A 220 -5.64 10.92 -21.33
C SER A 220 -6.70 10.22 -20.45
N GLY A 221 -7.82 10.89 -20.18
CA GLY A 221 -8.93 10.36 -19.37
C GLY A 221 -8.84 10.66 -17.87
N GLY A 222 -7.91 11.52 -17.43
CA GLY A 222 -7.82 12.01 -16.05
C GLY A 222 -8.59 13.30 -15.78
N LEU A 223 -8.44 13.86 -14.58
CA LEU A 223 -9.11 15.09 -14.13
C LEU A 223 -8.21 16.33 -14.15
N ASP A 224 -6.93 16.19 -14.49
CA ASP A 224 -5.95 17.27 -14.60
C ASP A 224 -5.82 18.11 -13.31
N LEU A 225 -5.98 17.47 -12.14
CA LEU A 225 -5.79 18.14 -10.86
C LEU A 225 -4.30 18.32 -10.58
N SER A 226 -3.96 19.43 -9.94
CA SER A 226 -2.59 19.66 -9.48
C SER A 226 -2.14 18.53 -8.55
N ARG A 227 -1.07 17.83 -8.92
CA ARG A 227 -0.44 16.76 -8.13
C ARG A 227 -0.15 17.19 -6.70
N PHE A 228 0.43 18.37 -6.50
CA PHE A 228 0.73 18.89 -5.16
C PHE A 228 -0.55 19.08 -4.33
N THR A 229 -1.60 19.65 -4.92
CA THR A 229 -2.88 19.85 -4.22
C THR A 229 -3.57 18.52 -3.93
N ALA A 230 -3.61 17.60 -4.90
CA ALA A 230 -4.18 16.26 -4.72
C ALA A 230 -3.46 15.51 -3.59
N SER A 231 -2.13 15.47 -3.62
CA SER A 231 -1.32 14.85 -2.56
C SER A 231 -1.56 15.51 -1.19
N ALA A 232 -1.61 16.85 -1.12
CA ALA A 232 -1.86 17.55 0.15
C ALA A 232 -3.23 17.20 0.75
N VAL A 233 -4.29 17.19 -0.07
CA VAL A 233 -5.65 16.84 0.37
C VAL A 233 -5.72 15.39 0.84
N ILE A 234 -5.14 14.46 0.07
CA ILE A 234 -5.10 13.04 0.44
C ILE A 234 -4.29 12.83 1.72
N PHE A 235 -3.16 13.53 1.90
CA PHE A 235 -2.37 13.45 3.12
C PHE A 235 -3.15 13.91 4.35
N ILE A 236 -3.89 15.02 4.24
CA ILE A 236 -4.78 15.49 5.31
C ILE A 236 -5.86 14.44 5.62
N ALA A 237 -6.46 13.83 4.60
CA ALA A 237 -7.44 12.76 4.77
C ALA A 237 -6.85 11.55 5.51
N ILE A 238 -5.62 11.15 5.18
CA ILE A 238 -4.89 10.08 5.91
C ILE A 238 -4.72 10.45 7.38
N LEU A 239 -4.23 11.66 7.68
CA LEU A 239 -4.04 12.12 9.06
C LEU A 239 -5.37 12.11 9.86
N LEU A 240 -6.47 12.52 9.24
CA LEU A 240 -7.81 12.45 9.83
C LEU A 240 -8.23 11.00 10.10
N CYS A 241 -8.02 10.08 9.16
CA CYS A 241 -8.31 8.66 9.37
C CYS A 241 -7.47 8.06 10.52
N ILE A 242 -6.18 8.41 10.61
CA ILE A 242 -5.31 7.98 11.71
C ILE A 242 -5.84 8.51 13.05
N TYR A 243 -6.18 9.80 13.10
CA TYR A 243 -6.72 10.44 14.31
C TYR A 243 -8.03 9.77 14.76
N LEU A 244 -8.96 9.53 13.85
CA LEU A 244 -10.23 8.86 14.14
C LEU A 244 -10.02 7.42 14.63
N SER A 245 -9.12 6.67 14.00
CA SER A 245 -8.78 5.29 14.40
C SER A 245 -8.26 5.21 15.84
N ASN A 246 -7.38 6.14 16.21
CA ASN A 246 -6.83 6.23 17.56
C ASN A 246 -7.88 6.68 18.58
N SER A 247 -8.79 7.57 18.18
CA SER A 247 -9.85 8.07 19.05
C SER A 247 -10.88 6.98 19.39
N VAL A 248 -11.18 6.08 18.44
CA VAL A 248 -12.10 4.95 18.65
C VAL A 248 -11.52 3.92 19.61
N THR A 249 -10.22 3.63 19.50
CA THR A 249 -9.52 2.65 20.36
C THR A 249 -9.26 3.18 21.78
N SER A 250 -9.33 4.50 22.00
CA SER A 250 -9.08 5.15 23.30
C SER A 250 -10.31 5.28 24.21
N LYS A 251 -11.54 4.96 23.74
CA LYS A 251 -12.74 5.09 24.58
C LYS A 251 -12.77 3.98 25.64
N PRO A 252 -12.79 4.31 26.95
CA PRO A 252 -12.92 3.30 27.98
C PRO A 252 -14.29 2.63 27.88
N VAL A 253 -14.31 1.31 27.89
CA VAL A 253 -15.53 0.53 28.12
C VAL A 253 -16.05 0.95 29.49
N LEU A 254 -17.13 1.73 29.51
CA LEU A 254 -17.87 2.01 30.75
C LEU A 254 -18.30 0.64 31.32
N LYS A 255 -17.70 0.26 32.45
CA LYS A 255 -18.21 -0.83 33.28
C LYS A 255 -19.65 -0.48 33.65
N LYS A 256 -20.61 -1.19 33.07
CA LYS A 256 -21.93 -1.39 33.68
C LYS A 256 -21.86 -2.60 34.58
#